data_AF-A0A9P6ZJH3-F1
#
_entry.id   AF-A0A9P6ZJH3-F1
#
_cell.length_a   1.000
_cell.length_b   1.000
_cell.length_c   1.000
_cell.angle_alpha   90.00
_cell.angle_beta   90.00
_cell.angle_gamma   90.00
#
_symmetry.space_group_name_H-M   'P 1'
#
loop_
_entity.id
_entity.type
_entity.pdbx_description
1 polymer ?
#
loop_
_entity_poly.entity_id
_entity_poly.type
_entity_poly.pdbx_seq_one_letter_code
_entity_poly.pdbx_strand_id
1 'polypeptide(L)'
;MIEKMFSLPRARKPQHMIYDSNCNALHEVESRNITFFEGMGMCVDAFHHKTKHKASDVFCREHCDMKAYPELLDDDGKYYFNSSIAEQINVWFGSFHNICREMTPVKYDFFLDEMILRRNRMTVATLRTQGKLP
;
A
#
# COMPACT_ATOMS: atom_id res chain seq x y z
N MET A 1 4.00 -1.57 16.44
CA MET A 1 2.79 -2.37 16.14
C MET A 1 3.03 -3.28 14.94
N ILE A 2 3.39 -2.72 13.77
CA ILE A 2 3.69 -3.49 12.54
C ILE A 2 4.79 -4.53 12.77
N GLU A 3 5.94 -4.14 13.34
CA GLU A 3 7.03 -5.07 13.68
C GLU A 3 6.52 -6.29 14.45
N LYS A 4 5.79 -6.07 15.54
CA LYS A 4 5.20 -7.16 16.34
C LYS A 4 4.28 -8.08 15.52
N MET A 5 3.50 -7.54 14.59
CA MET A 5 2.58 -8.33 13.75
C MET A 5 3.34 -9.22 12.76
N PHE A 6 4.42 -8.70 12.19
CA PHE A 6 5.22 -9.40 11.19
C PHE A 6 6.37 -10.24 11.77
N SER A 7 6.61 -10.15 13.09
CA SER A 7 7.47 -11.09 13.83
C SER A 7 6.75 -12.39 14.22
N LEU A 8 5.47 -12.54 13.91
CA LEU A 8 4.71 -13.77 14.18
C LEU A 8 5.17 -14.91 13.23
N PRO A 9 5.13 -16.18 13.69
CA PRO A 9 5.45 -17.31 12.83
C PRO A 9 4.61 -17.31 11.55
N ARG A 10 5.27 -17.54 10.41
CA ARG A 10 4.69 -17.56 9.05
C ARG A 10 4.19 -16.21 8.52
N ALA A 11 4.25 -15.13 9.30
CA ALA A 11 4.05 -13.80 8.74
C ALA A 11 5.23 -13.46 7.82
N ARG A 12 4.95 -12.75 6.72
CA ARG A 12 5.96 -12.26 5.79
C ARG A 12 5.96 -10.74 5.82
N LYS A 13 7.10 -10.15 6.17
CA LYS A 13 7.27 -8.70 6.14
C LYS A 13 6.99 -8.18 4.71
N PRO A 14 6.24 -7.09 4.55
CA PRO A 14 6.00 -6.50 3.24
C PRO A 14 7.30 -5.98 2.64
N GLN A 15 7.39 -6.02 1.31
CA GLN A 15 8.51 -5.39 0.57
C GLN A 15 8.36 -3.88 0.50
N HIS A 16 7.11 -3.39 0.42
CA HIS A 16 6.81 -1.97 0.39
C HIS A 16 5.71 -1.60 1.36
N MET A 17 5.83 -0.39 1.89
CA MET A 17 4.80 0.30 2.65
C MET A 17 4.52 1.62 1.93
N ILE A 18 3.29 1.79 1.44
CA ILE A 18 2.88 2.92 0.62
C ILE A 18 1.56 3.47 1.17
N TYR A 19 1.59 4.68 1.70
CA TYR A 19 0.41 5.42 2.15
C TYR A 19 0.74 6.91 2.31
N ASP A 20 -0.29 7.76 2.40
CA ASP A 20 -0.15 9.21 2.40
C ASP A 20 0.85 9.76 3.41
N SER A 21 0.79 9.32 4.67
CA SER A 21 1.66 9.83 5.73
C SER A 21 2.91 8.98 5.97
N ASN A 22 3.33 8.18 4.99
CA ASN A 22 4.47 7.28 5.14
C ASN A 22 5.80 8.03 5.33
N CYS A 23 5.91 9.26 4.83
CA CYS A 23 7.05 10.14 5.09
C CYS A 23 7.27 10.38 6.60
N ASN A 24 6.20 10.53 7.38
CA ASN A 24 6.31 10.67 8.84
C ASN A 24 6.82 9.38 9.49
N ALA A 25 6.40 8.22 8.98
CA ALA A 25 6.88 6.94 9.48
C ALA A 25 8.34 6.69 9.10
N LEU A 26 8.75 7.03 7.87
CA LEU A 26 10.15 6.94 7.46
C LEU A 26 11.04 7.85 8.31
N HIS A 27 10.61 9.09 8.57
CA HIS A 27 11.32 10.02 9.45
C HIS A 27 11.50 9.45 10.87
N GLU A 28 10.46 8.86 11.44
CA GLU A 28 10.53 8.17 12.74
C GLU A 28 11.48 6.96 12.70
N VAL A 29 11.41 6.15 11.65
CA VAL A 29 12.28 4.98 11.45
C VAL A 29 13.75 5.39 11.39
N GLU A 30 14.09 6.40 10.60
CA GLU A 30 15.46 6.90 10.45
C GLU A 30 15.96 7.56 11.74
N SER A 31 15.17 8.46 12.34
CA SER A 31 15.57 9.14 13.58
C SER A 31 15.84 8.20 14.75
N ARG A 32 15.21 7.03 14.76
CA ARG A 32 15.35 6.00 15.81
C ARG A 32 16.18 4.80 15.38
N ASN A 33 16.71 4.78 14.16
CA ASN A 33 17.46 3.66 13.58
C ASN A 33 16.74 2.30 13.76
N ILE A 34 15.46 2.23 13.39
CA ILE A 34 14.65 1.02 13.57
C ILE A 34 14.98 -0.02 12.50
N THR A 35 15.82 -0.99 12.85
CA THR A 35 16.34 -2.02 11.93
C THR A 35 15.26 -2.93 11.33
N PHE A 36 14.10 -3.07 11.98
CA PHE A 36 12.98 -3.86 11.45
C PHE A 36 12.57 -3.43 10.03
N PHE A 37 12.73 -2.16 9.66
CA PHE A 37 12.34 -1.64 8.35
C PHE A 37 13.43 -1.76 7.27
N GLU A 38 14.64 -2.21 7.61
CA GLU A 38 15.74 -2.37 6.64
C GLU A 38 15.32 -3.23 5.44
N GLY A 39 15.62 -2.75 4.23
CA GLY A 39 15.23 -3.41 2.98
C GLY A 39 13.74 -3.34 2.64
N MET A 40 12.92 -2.61 3.39
CA MET A 40 11.55 -2.28 3.01
C MET A 40 11.53 -0.94 2.28
N GLY A 41 10.92 -0.88 1.10
CA GLY A 41 10.67 0.39 0.44
C GLY A 41 9.56 1.17 1.15
N MET A 42 9.86 2.41 1.52
CA MET A 42 8.94 3.31 2.20
C MET A 42 8.79 4.57 1.35
N CYS A 43 7.72 4.61 0.55
CA CYS A 43 7.37 5.77 -0.27
C CYS A 43 5.94 6.24 0.02
N VAL A 44 5.62 7.44 -0.46
CA VAL A 44 4.23 7.92 -0.51
C VAL A 44 3.66 7.65 -1.91
N ASP A 45 2.35 7.75 -2.05
CA ASP A 45 1.70 7.66 -3.35
C ASP A 45 2.21 8.75 -4.32
N ALA A 46 2.29 8.46 -5.62
CA ALA A 46 2.84 9.39 -6.61
C ALA A 46 2.07 10.72 -6.71
N PHE A 47 0.74 10.71 -6.52
CA PHE A 47 -0.06 11.92 -6.44
C PHE A 47 0.21 12.67 -5.13
N HIS A 48 0.37 11.95 -4.01
CA HIS A 48 0.77 12.53 -2.73
C HIS A 48 2.12 13.27 -2.83
N HIS A 49 3.14 12.58 -3.37
CA HIS A 49 4.48 13.12 -3.60
C HIS A 49 4.44 14.40 -4.44
N LYS A 50 3.59 14.43 -5.47
CA LYS A 50 3.51 15.56 -6.41
C LYS A 50 2.71 16.76 -5.89
N THR A 51 1.67 16.54 -5.08
CA THR A 51 0.61 17.57 -4.88
C THR A 51 0.31 17.94 -3.45
N LYS A 52 0.62 17.10 -2.46
CA LYS A 52 0.09 17.27 -1.08
C LYS A 52 1.10 17.86 -0.11
N HIS A 53 2.38 17.67 -0.33
CA HIS A 53 3.40 18.28 0.51
C HIS A 53 3.68 19.72 0.11
N LYS A 54 3.95 20.56 1.12
CA LYS A 54 4.47 21.91 0.90
C LYS A 54 5.84 21.78 0.23
N ALA A 55 6.20 22.76 -0.61
CA ALA A 55 7.55 22.82 -1.20
C ALA A 55 8.68 22.82 -0.14
N SER A 56 8.36 23.16 1.11
CA SER A 56 9.29 23.12 2.25
C SER A 56 9.50 21.72 2.84
N ASP A 57 8.73 20.71 2.45
CA ASP A 57 8.86 19.34 2.94
C ASP A 57 9.96 18.60 2.16
N VAL A 58 11.19 19.00 2.45
CA VAL A 58 12.42 18.52 1.80
C VAL A 58 12.58 17.00 2.00
N PHE A 59 12.23 16.51 3.20
CA PHE A 59 12.39 15.11 3.57
C PHE A 59 11.55 14.19 2.67
N CYS A 60 10.25 14.43 2.53
CA CYS A 60 9.41 13.59 1.70
C CYS A 60 9.89 13.56 0.23
N ARG A 61 10.25 14.72 -0.30
CA ARG A 61 10.71 14.85 -1.70
C ARG A 61 12.00 14.06 -1.97
N GLU A 62 12.89 13.99 -1.00
CA GLU A 62 14.21 13.38 -1.17
C GLU A 62 14.20 11.88 -0.85
N HIS A 63 13.30 11.42 0.02
CA HIS A 63 13.34 10.06 0.57
C HIS A 63 12.11 9.21 0.23
N CYS A 64 10.99 9.80 -0.19
CA CYS A 64 9.71 9.07 -0.33
C CYS A 64 9.20 8.98 -1.78
N ASP A 65 10.04 9.23 -2.79
CA ASP A 65 9.66 9.08 -4.19
C ASP A 65 9.59 7.58 -4.57
N MET A 66 8.46 7.16 -5.13
CA MET A 66 8.26 5.82 -5.66
C MET A 66 9.24 5.48 -6.80
N LYS A 67 9.76 6.50 -7.50
CA LYS A 67 10.80 6.32 -8.53
C LYS A 67 12.13 5.81 -8.00
N ALA A 68 12.35 5.84 -6.69
CA ALA A 68 13.54 5.26 -6.08
C ALA A 68 13.53 3.71 -6.10
N TYR A 69 12.42 3.09 -6.50
CA TYR A 69 12.23 1.63 -6.47
C TYR A 69 12.01 1.10 -7.89
N PRO A 70 13.06 0.56 -8.56
CA PRO A 70 12.98 0.09 -9.95
C PRO A 70 11.91 -0.97 -10.20
N GLU A 71 11.62 -1.82 -9.21
CA GLU A 71 10.57 -2.84 -9.25
C GLU A 71 9.15 -2.28 -9.31
N LEU A 72 8.98 -0.98 -9.01
CA LEU A 72 7.72 -0.25 -9.16
C LEU A 72 7.60 0.46 -10.52
N LEU A 73 8.63 0.37 -11.35
CA LEU A 73 8.73 1.01 -12.65
C LEU A 73 8.68 -0.01 -13.80
N ASP A 74 8.24 0.43 -14.96
CA ASP A 74 8.37 -0.32 -16.22
C ASP A 74 9.72 -0.04 -16.89
N ASP A 75 9.97 -0.70 -18.04
CA ASP A 75 11.21 -0.55 -18.81
C ASP A 75 11.46 0.88 -19.31
N ASP A 76 10.41 1.71 -19.40
CA ASP A 76 10.49 3.13 -19.78
C ASP A 76 10.74 4.06 -18.57
N GLY A 77 10.80 3.51 -17.34
CA GLY A 77 10.90 4.27 -16.10
C GLY A 77 9.61 4.96 -15.68
N LYS A 78 8.46 4.55 -16.22
CA LYS A 78 7.12 5.01 -15.78
C LYS A 78 6.63 4.09 -14.68
N TYR A 79 5.63 4.55 -13.91
CA TYR A 79 5.04 3.75 -12.84
C TYR A 79 4.33 2.52 -13.42
N TYR A 80 4.92 1.34 -13.19
CA TYR A 80 4.27 0.06 -13.44
C TYR A 80 3.19 -0.20 -12.39
N PHE A 81 3.53 0.02 -11.11
CA PHE A 81 2.56 -0.04 -10.02
C PHE A 81 1.86 1.31 -9.84
N ASN A 82 0.54 1.32 -9.99
CA ASN A 82 -0.26 2.52 -9.80
C ASN A 82 -0.90 2.51 -8.40
N SER A 83 -0.22 3.11 -7.43
CA SER A 83 -0.69 3.22 -6.05
C SER A 83 -2.00 3.98 -5.91
N SER A 84 -2.24 5.01 -6.73
CA SER A 84 -3.46 5.82 -6.63
C SER A 84 -4.69 5.03 -7.08
N ILE A 85 -4.55 4.24 -8.16
CA ILE A 85 -5.59 3.31 -8.59
C ILE A 85 -5.79 2.21 -7.55
N ALA A 86 -4.71 1.66 -6.99
CA ALA A 86 -4.80 0.63 -5.96
C ALA A 86 -5.56 1.14 -4.72
N GLU A 87 -5.30 2.37 -4.28
CA GLU A 87 -6.02 3.03 -3.19
C GLU A 87 -7.50 3.17 -3.53
N GLN A 88 -7.82 3.81 -4.67
CA GLN A 88 -9.21 4.06 -5.08
C GLN A 88 -10.01 2.77 -5.25
N ILE A 89 -9.42 1.74 -5.87
CA ILE A 89 -10.06 0.44 -6.08
C ILE A 89 -10.32 -0.26 -4.75
N ASN A 90 -9.50 -0.05 -3.72
CA ASN A 90 -9.63 -0.73 -2.43
C ASN A 90 -10.40 0.08 -1.37
N VAL A 91 -10.94 1.26 -1.70
CA VAL A 91 -11.75 2.06 -0.77
C VAL A 91 -12.92 1.27 -0.15
N TRP A 92 -13.55 0.35 -0.90
CA TRP A 92 -14.65 -0.48 -0.39
C TRP A 92 -14.22 -1.36 0.80
N PHE A 93 -12.95 -1.74 0.85
CA PHE A 93 -12.40 -2.58 1.91
C PHE A 93 -12.39 -1.86 3.27
N GLY A 94 -12.46 -0.52 3.26
CA GLY A 94 -12.57 0.31 4.47
C GLY A 94 -13.69 -0.09 5.42
N SER A 95 -14.79 -0.63 4.87
CA SER A 95 -15.93 -1.14 5.65
C SER A 95 -15.59 -2.35 6.54
N PHE A 96 -14.48 -3.05 6.28
CA PHE A 96 -14.03 -4.22 7.04
C PHE A 96 -12.91 -3.92 8.04
N HIS A 97 -12.45 -2.68 8.15
CA HIS A 97 -11.31 -2.29 9.01
C HIS A 97 -11.48 -2.75 10.46
N ASN A 98 -12.68 -2.64 11.04
CA ASN A 98 -12.93 -3.05 12.42
C ASN A 98 -12.67 -4.54 12.66
N ILE A 99 -13.00 -5.39 11.69
CA ILE A 99 -12.79 -6.85 11.78
C ILE A 99 -11.32 -7.18 11.51
N CYS A 100 -10.69 -6.45 10.59
CA CYS A 100 -9.30 -6.66 10.20
C CYS A 100 -8.29 -6.23 11.28
N ARG A 101 -8.65 -5.27 12.14
CA ARG A 101 -7.74 -4.66 13.12
C ARG A 101 -7.04 -5.65 14.04
N GLU A 102 -7.72 -6.72 14.42
CA GLU A 102 -7.21 -7.75 15.34
C GLU A 102 -6.69 -8.99 14.60
N MET A 103 -6.66 -8.98 13.28
CA MET A 103 -6.15 -10.11 12.48
C MET A 103 -4.63 -10.13 12.45
N THR A 104 -4.05 -11.32 12.57
CA THR A 104 -2.64 -11.54 12.22
C THR A 104 -2.45 -11.36 10.71
N PRO A 105 -1.22 -11.08 10.21
CA PRO A 105 -1.00 -10.88 8.77
C PRO A 105 -1.50 -12.06 7.93
N VAL A 106 -1.24 -13.29 8.37
CA VAL A 106 -1.71 -14.51 7.68
C VAL A 106 -3.24 -14.56 7.55
N LYS A 107 -3.98 -14.14 8.58
CA LYS A 107 -5.46 -14.10 8.53
C LYS A 107 -5.95 -12.94 7.68
N TYR A 108 -5.27 -11.80 7.76
CA TYR A 108 -5.57 -10.62 6.97
C TYR A 108 -5.42 -10.92 5.48
N ASP A 109 -4.32 -11.54 5.06
CA ASP A 109 -4.05 -11.91 3.66
C ASP A 109 -5.15 -12.83 3.12
N PHE A 110 -5.48 -13.91 3.85
CA PHE A 110 -6.57 -14.81 3.48
C PHE A 110 -7.92 -14.08 3.37
N PHE A 111 -8.22 -13.21 4.33
CA PHE A 111 -9.48 -12.46 4.32
C PHE A 111 -9.54 -11.48 3.15
N LEU A 112 -8.45 -10.75 2.88
CA LEU A 112 -8.34 -9.81 1.78
C LEU A 112 -8.54 -10.53 0.44
N ASP A 113 -7.86 -11.66 0.22
CA ASP A 113 -7.98 -12.48 -1.00
C ASP A 113 -9.44 -12.91 -1.24
N GLU A 114 -10.09 -13.48 -0.22
CA GLU A 114 -11.48 -13.94 -0.32
C GLU A 114 -12.45 -12.79 -0.61
N MET A 115 -12.24 -11.64 0.03
CA MET A 115 -13.11 -10.48 -0.15
C MET A 115 -12.93 -9.85 -1.54
N ILE A 116 -11.70 -9.79 -2.07
CA ILE A 116 -11.43 -9.36 -3.44
C ILE A 116 -12.10 -10.31 -4.44
N LEU A 117 -11.97 -11.62 -4.27
CA LEU A 117 -12.61 -12.60 -5.15
C LEU A 117 -14.14 -12.44 -5.18
N ARG A 118 -14.76 -12.25 -4.01
CA ARG A 118 -16.21 -12.00 -3.89
C ARG A 118 -16.61 -10.70 -4.57
N ARG A 119 -15.86 -9.62 -4.32
CA ARG A 119 -16.10 -8.31 -4.93
C ARG A 119 -16.01 -8.40 -6.45
N ASN A 120 -15.00 -9.06 -6.98
CA ASN A 120 -14.82 -9.25 -8.42
C ASN A 120 -16.00 -10.02 -9.05
N ARG A 121 -16.48 -11.09 -8.40
CA ARG A 121 -17.67 -11.83 -8.87
C ARG A 121 -18.91 -10.93 -8.93
N MET A 122 -19.13 -10.11 -7.90
CA MET A 122 -20.25 -9.15 -7.89
C MET A 122 -20.11 -8.10 -8.98
N THR A 123 -18.92 -7.51 -9.13
CA THR A 123 -18.62 -6.51 -10.17
C THR A 123 -18.87 -7.07 -11.57
N VAL A 124 -18.35 -8.26 -11.89
CA VAL A 124 -18.57 -8.92 -13.18
C VAL A 124 -20.05 -9.20 -13.43
N ALA A 125 -20.77 -9.69 -12.42
CA ALA A 125 -22.22 -9.94 -12.55
C ALA A 125 -22.98 -8.64 -12.85
N THR A 126 -22.68 -7.55 -12.14
CA THR A 126 -23.28 -6.23 -12.37
C THR A 126 -22.95 -5.67 -13.76
N LEU A 127 -21.71 -5.82 -14.22
CA LEU A 127 -21.31 -5.36 -15.55
C LEU A 127 -22.07 -6.11 -16.65
N ARG A 128 -22.26 -7.42 -16.50
CA ARG A 128 -23.05 -8.23 -17.44
C ARG A 128 -24.52 -7.81 -17.47
N THR A 129 -25.15 -7.56 -16.32
CA THR A 129 -26.56 -7.09 -16.30
C THR A 129 -26.72 -5.71 -16.94
N GLN A 130 -25.68 -4.89 -16.93
CA GLN A 130 -25.63 -3.59 -17.58
C GLN A 130 -25.24 -3.64 -19.06
N GLY A 131 -25.06 -4.84 -19.65
CA GLY A 131 -24.65 -5.01 -21.04
C GLY A 131 -23.22 -4.52 -21.32
N LYS A 132 -22.37 -4.43 -20.29
CA LYS A 132 -20.94 -4.12 -20.44
C LYS A 132 -20.16 -5.39 -20.76
N LEU A 133 -18.98 -5.22 -21.35
CA LEU A 133 -18.00 -6.30 -21.55
C LEU A 133 -16.99 -6.26 -20.40
N PRO A 134 -17.15 -7.12 -19.37
CA PRO A 134 -16.23 -7.20 -18.24
C PRO A 134 -14.93 -7.92 -18.59
#